data_AF-A0A2J7YNG5-F1
#
_entry.id   AF-A0A2J7YNG5-F1
#
_cell.length_a   1.000
_cell.length_b   1.000
_cell.length_c   1.000
_cell.angle_alpha   90.00
_cell.angle_beta   90.00
_cell.angle_gamma   90.00
#
_symmetry.space_group_name_H-M   'P 1'
#
loop_
_entity.id
_entity.type
_entity.pdbx_description
1 polymer ?
#
loop_
_entity_poly.entity_id
_entity_poly.type
_entity_poly.pdbx_seq_one_letter_code
_entity_poly.pdbx_strand_id
1 'polypeptide(L)'
;MHRSRRSAVRLGPADDVAEATAAQVRRVVTDLIEMGRWHAGDRDILVVFDAGYDAPRMAHLLAGLPVEVLGRMRADRVIRRPAPSRKEYYLAHPRGGHPPRHGKEFRFARPDTWGEPDAATAQVTDRYGTARAMAWDRIHPRLTTRSAWIDHTGELPVIEGTLIRLEVDRLPGGQDPLPLWLWSSKTGMRTVDVDYRWQAFLRRFDLEHTFRMIKQTLGWTRPKLRSPRAGDHWTWLIIAAHTQLRLLRQAAADLRRPWEKPAGPRRLTPARVRRGFRNLRPHLACPARAPKPSKPGPGRPLGSKNRRPATRYDVGKTMKRPESITERNLLRP
;
A
#
# COMPACT_ATOMS: atom_id res chain seq x y z
N MET A 1 -3.95 22.11 -3.79
CA MET A 1 -4.23 20.71 -4.23
C MET A 1 -3.03 19.78 -3.97
N HIS A 2 -2.91 19.23 -2.76
CA HIS A 2 -1.78 18.38 -2.33
C HIS A 2 -2.06 16.90 -2.60
N ARG A 3 -1.08 16.18 -3.15
CA ARG A 3 -1.14 14.72 -3.31
C ARG A 3 -0.93 14.05 -1.97
N SER A 4 -1.60 12.91 -1.72
CA SER A 4 -1.04 11.92 -0.81
C SER A 4 0.39 11.64 -1.28
N ARG A 5 1.38 11.75 -0.40
CA ARG A 5 2.84 11.81 -0.71
C ARG A 5 3.39 10.61 -1.51
N ARG A 6 2.53 9.65 -1.91
CA ARG A 6 2.83 8.31 -2.45
C ARG A 6 1.89 7.82 -3.58
N SER A 7 0.90 8.59 -4.05
CA SER A 7 0.01 8.15 -5.15
C SER A 7 0.31 8.84 -6.49
N ALA A 8 0.22 8.06 -7.58
CA ALA A 8 0.31 8.55 -8.96
C ALA A 8 -1.00 9.23 -9.41
N VAL A 9 -2.14 8.81 -8.85
CA VAL A 9 -3.46 9.36 -9.13
C VAL A 9 -3.76 10.48 -8.15
N ARG A 10 -4.32 11.56 -8.67
CA ARG A 10 -4.77 12.69 -7.87
C ARG A 10 -6.15 12.38 -7.30
N LEU A 11 -6.26 12.47 -5.97
CA LEU A 11 -7.54 12.34 -5.27
C LEU A 11 -8.08 13.73 -4.94
N GLY A 12 -9.33 13.97 -5.32
CA GLY A 12 -10.15 15.09 -4.91
C GLY A 12 -10.37 15.13 -3.38
N PRO A 13 -10.92 16.22 -2.85
CA PRO A 13 -11.21 16.34 -1.42
C PRO A 13 -12.40 15.46 -0.98
N ALA A 14 -13.31 15.15 -1.91
CA ALA A 14 -14.48 14.31 -1.66
C ALA A 14 -14.21 12.81 -1.85
N ASP A 15 -13.11 12.43 -2.50
CA ASP A 15 -12.85 11.05 -2.92
C ASP A 15 -12.58 10.13 -1.73
N ASP A 16 -13.16 8.92 -1.76
CA ASP A 16 -12.82 7.90 -0.78
C ASP A 16 -11.46 7.29 -1.14
N VAL A 17 -10.49 7.46 -0.26
CA VAL A 17 -9.12 6.98 -0.48
C VAL A 17 -9.09 5.47 -0.62
N ALA A 18 -9.91 4.72 0.12
CA ALA A 18 -9.95 3.26 0.06
C ALA A 18 -10.56 2.80 -1.27
N GLU A 19 -11.69 3.37 -1.69
CA GLU A 19 -12.33 3.03 -2.97
C GLU A 19 -11.44 3.37 -4.16
N ALA A 20 -10.84 4.57 -4.16
CA ALA A 20 -9.95 4.98 -5.24
C ALA A 20 -8.67 4.11 -5.29
N THR A 21 -8.19 3.63 -4.14
CA THR A 21 -7.08 2.68 -4.08
C THR A 21 -7.51 1.30 -4.56
N ALA A 22 -8.68 0.82 -4.15
CA ALA A 22 -9.22 -0.47 -4.59
C ALA A 22 -9.44 -0.49 -6.10
N ALA A 23 -9.97 0.60 -6.69
CA ALA A 23 -10.11 0.75 -8.13
C ALA A 23 -8.75 0.71 -8.86
N GLN A 24 -7.69 1.30 -8.28
CA GLN A 24 -6.34 1.21 -8.84
C GLN A 24 -5.79 -0.22 -8.80
N VAL A 25 -5.93 -0.90 -7.66
CA VAL A 25 -5.49 -2.29 -7.50
C VAL A 25 -6.26 -3.21 -8.43
N ARG A 26 -7.58 -3.06 -8.54
CA ARG A 26 -8.43 -3.84 -9.45
C ARG A 26 -7.94 -3.73 -10.89
N ARG A 27 -7.67 -2.52 -11.38
CA ARG A 27 -7.09 -2.34 -12.73
C ARG A 27 -5.78 -3.10 -12.90
N VAL A 28 -4.83 -2.94 -11.97
CA VAL A 28 -3.53 -3.61 -12.06
C VAL A 28 -3.68 -5.14 -12.05
N VAL A 29 -4.59 -5.67 -11.23
CA VAL A 29 -4.86 -7.12 -11.17
C VAL A 29 -5.48 -7.61 -12.46
N THR A 30 -6.48 -6.90 -13.00
CA THR A 30 -7.09 -7.22 -14.30
C THR A 30 -6.03 -7.21 -15.41
N ASP A 31 -5.20 -6.16 -15.49
CA ASP A 31 -4.11 -6.07 -16.47
C ASP A 31 -3.14 -7.26 -16.35
N LEU A 32 -2.79 -7.69 -15.13
CA LEU A 32 -1.92 -8.84 -14.92
C LEU A 32 -2.54 -10.16 -15.43
N ILE A 33 -3.83 -10.35 -15.21
CA ILE A 33 -4.58 -11.53 -15.69
C ILE A 33 -4.65 -11.50 -17.22
N GLU A 34 -5.05 -10.38 -17.81
CA GLU A 34 -5.16 -10.21 -19.26
C GLU A 34 -3.81 -10.38 -19.98
N MET A 35 -2.70 -10.01 -19.32
CA MET A 35 -1.33 -10.23 -19.82
C MET A 35 -0.80 -11.65 -19.59
N GLY A 36 -1.62 -12.59 -19.06
CA GLY A 36 -1.21 -13.97 -18.78
C GLY A 36 -0.12 -14.06 -17.70
N ARG A 37 -0.06 -13.10 -16.78
CA ARG A 37 0.88 -13.12 -15.64
C ARG A 37 0.35 -13.89 -14.43
N TRP A 38 -0.94 -14.23 -14.46
CA TRP A 38 -1.62 -15.05 -13.47
C TRP A 38 -2.68 -15.89 -14.18
N HIS A 39 -2.83 -17.14 -13.77
CA HIS A 39 -3.81 -18.10 -14.28
C HIS A 39 -4.61 -18.75 -13.15
N ALA A 40 -5.80 -19.28 -13.45
CA ALA A 40 -6.57 -20.04 -12.49
C ALA A 40 -5.74 -21.22 -11.93
N GLY A 41 -5.65 -21.31 -10.60
CA GLY A 41 -4.80 -22.30 -9.90
C GLY A 41 -3.46 -21.75 -9.42
N ASP A 42 -3.01 -20.59 -9.94
CA ASP A 42 -1.87 -19.87 -9.36
C ASP A 42 -2.23 -19.37 -7.95
N ARG A 43 -1.20 -19.10 -7.14
CA ARG A 43 -1.40 -18.45 -5.84
C ARG A 43 -2.02 -17.07 -6.03
N ASP A 44 -2.88 -16.67 -5.09
CA ASP A 44 -3.44 -15.31 -5.05
C ASP A 44 -2.33 -14.26 -5.06
N ILE A 45 -2.58 -13.15 -5.76
CA ILE A 45 -1.68 -12.01 -5.83
C ILE A 45 -1.66 -11.32 -4.47
N LEU A 46 -0.51 -11.37 -3.79
CA LEU A 46 -0.34 -10.72 -2.49
C LEU A 46 -0.21 -9.20 -2.63
N VAL A 47 -1.18 -8.45 -2.10
CA VAL A 47 -1.19 -6.99 -2.06
C VAL A 47 -0.92 -6.51 -0.65
N VAL A 48 0.20 -5.81 -0.45
CA VAL A 48 0.69 -5.40 0.87
C VAL A 48 0.40 -3.91 1.13
N PHE A 49 -0.33 -3.62 2.20
CA PHE A 49 -0.67 -2.28 2.65
C PHE A 49 0.01 -1.89 3.97
N ASP A 50 0.26 -0.59 4.16
CA ASP A 50 0.72 -0.04 5.45
C ASP A 50 -0.46 0.31 6.36
N ALA A 51 -0.18 0.65 7.63
CA ALA A 51 -1.18 0.96 8.66
C ALA A 51 -2.11 2.15 8.36
N GLY A 52 -1.82 2.93 7.31
CA GLY A 52 -2.69 4.00 6.82
C GLY A 52 -3.90 3.49 6.04
N TYR A 53 -3.96 2.21 5.70
CA TYR A 53 -5.08 1.56 5.02
C TYR A 53 -5.76 0.58 5.97
N ASP A 54 -7.09 0.51 5.87
CA ASP A 54 -7.90 -0.49 6.56
C ASP A 54 -7.89 -1.79 5.73
N ALA A 55 -7.05 -2.75 6.15
CA ALA A 55 -6.83 -4.00 5.40
C ALA A 55 -8.12 -4.83 5.24
N PRO A 56 -8.94 -5.06 6.28
CA PRO A 56 -10.27 -5.66 6.12
C PRO A 56 -11.16 -4.93 5.11
N ARG A 57 -11.22 -3.59 5.15
CA ARG A 57 -11.99 -2.83 4.15
C ARG A 57 -11.44 -3.04 2.74
N MET A 58 -10.13 -3.03 2.55
CA MET A 58 -9.50 -3.30 1.26
C MET A 58 -9.83 -4.72 0.76
N ALA A 59 -9.82 -5.73 1.64
CA ALA A 59 -10.20 -7.09 1.29
C ALA A 59 -11.67 -7.17 0.81
N HIS A 60 -12.58 -6.46 1.48
CA HIS A 60 -13.97 -6.36 1.04
C HIS A 60 -14.12 -5.70 -0.34
N LEU A 61 -13.47 -4.54 -0.56
CA LEU A 61 -13.55 -3.81 -1.83
C LEU A 61 -12.90 -4.58 -3.01
N LEU A 62 -11.95 -5.46 -2.70
CA LEU A 62 -11.25 -6.29 -3.68
C LEU A 62 -11.81 -7.70 -3.79
N ALA A 63 -12.94 -7.99 -3.13
CA ALA A 63 -13.61 -9.28 -3.24
C ALA A 63 -13.90 -9.63 -4.72
N GLY A 64 -13.82 -10.93 -5.02
CA GLY A 64 -13.98 -11.48 -6.37
C GLY A 64 -12.73 -11.38 -7.26
N LEU A 65 -11.62 -10.83 -6.77
CA LEU A 65 -10.32 -10.89 -7.45
C LEU A 65 -9.42 -11.96 -6.81
N PRO A 66 -8.47 -12.55 -7.55
CA PRO A 66 -7.50 -13.51 -7.01
C PRO A 66 -6.40 -12.78 -6.24
N VAL A 67 -6.79 -12.12 -5.15
CA VAL A 67 -5.89 -11.30 -4.32
C VAL A 67 -5.96 -11.71 -2.87
N GLU A 68 -4.79 -11.71 -2.24
CA GLU A 68 -4.68 -11.71 -0.79
C GLU A 68 -4.28 -10.32 -0.33
N VAL A 69 -5.04 -9.75 0.59
CA VAL A 69 -4.72 -8.46 1.21
C VAL A 69 -3.97 -8.71 2.51
N LEU A 70 -2.75 -8.18 2.61
CA LEU A 70 -1.96 -8.16 3.83
C LEU A 70 -1.73 -6.72 4.27
N GLY A 71 -2.07 -6.36 5.51
CA GLY A 71 -1.82 -5.00 5.99
C GLY A 71 -1.46 -4.92 7.46
N ARG A 72 -0.76 -3.85 7.82
CA ARG A 72 -0.41 -3.56 9.22
C ARG A 72 -1.63 -3.03 9.97
N MET A 73 -1.85 -3.54 11.17
CA MET A 73 -2.84 -3.02 12.10
C MET A 73 -2.16 -2.22 13.22
N ARG A 74 -2.91 -1.29 13.81
CA ARG A 74 -2.44 -0.55 14.99
C ARG A 74 -2.50 -1.46 16.23
N ALA A 75 -1.55 -1.28 17.14
CA ALA A 75 -1.36 -2.11 18.33
C ALA A 75 -2.43 -1.92 19.42
N ASP A 76 -3.31 -0.93 19.28
CA ASP A 76 -4.40 -0.60 20.20
C ASP A 76 -5.77 -1.14 19.74
N ARG A 77 -5.80 -1.93 18.66
CA ARG A 77 -7.05 -2.45 18.09
C ARG A 77 -7.67 -3.53 18.98
N VAL A 78 -9.00 -3.53 18.99
CA VAL A 78 -9.84 -4.60 19.50
C VAL A 78 -10.60 -5.19 18.33
N ILE A 79 -10.45 -6.50 18.14
CA ILE A 79 -11.12 -7.26 17.09
C ILE A 79 -11.83 -8.47 17.72
N ARG A 80 -12.47 -9.30 16.90
CA ARG A 80 -13.37 -10.36 17.35
C ARG A 80 -12.90 -11.71 16.84
N ARG A 81 -13.08 -12.72 17.69
CA ARG A 81 -13.04 -14.12 17.31
C ARG A 81 -14.31 -14.51 16.52
N PRO A 82 -14.28 -15.62 15.76
CA PRO A 82 -15.49 -16.18 15.19
C PRO A 82 -16.52 -16.45 16.29
N ALA A 83 -17.80 -16.29 15.95
CA ALA A 83 -18.86 -16.71 16.85
C ALA A 83 -18.82 -18.23 17.04
N PRO A 84 -19.21 -18.74 18.22
CA PRO A 84 -19.40 -20.18 18.39
C PRO A 84 -20.40 -20.69 17.35
N SER A 85 -20.21 -21.92 16.89
CA SER A 85 -21.20 -22.58 16.04
C SER A 85 -22.55 -22.66 16.76
N ARG A 86 -23.66 -22.76 16.02
CA ARG A 86 -24.99 -22.90 16.63
C ARG A 86 -25.05 -24.08 17.61
N LYS A 87 -24.39 -25.18 17.27
CA LYS A 87 -24.30 -26.38 18.13
C LYS A 87 -23.61 -26.07 19.47
N GLU A 88 -22.43 -25.47 19.42
CA GLU A 88 -21.68 -25.07 20.64
C GLU A 88 -22.47 -24.05 21.47
N TYR A 89 -23.13 -23.10 20.80
CA TYR A 89 -23.94 -22.09 21.46
C TYR A 89 -25.10 -22.70 22.24
N TYR A 90 -25.92 -23.55 21.60
CA TYR A 90 -27.08 -24.16 22.25
C TYR A 90 -26.69 -25.24 23.29
N LEU A 91 -25.54 -25.88 23.14
CA LEU A 91 -24.99 -26.74 24.19
C LEU A 91 -24.63 -25.94 25.45
N ALA A 92 -24.03 -24.76 25.29
CA ALA A 92 -23.68 -23.88 26.40
C ALA A 92 -24.89 -23.09 26.96
N HIS A 93 -25.94 -22.89 26.16
CA HIS A 93 -27.15 -22.14 26.52
C HIS A 93 -28.42 -22.99 26.30
N PRO A 94 -28.62 -24.06 27.10
CA PRO A 94 -29.73 -24.99 26.91
C PRO A 94 -31.12 -24.35 27.13
N ARG A 95 -31.17 -23.19 27.81
CA ARG A 95 -32.39 -22.40 28.02
C ARG A 95 -32.78 -21.54 26.80
N GLY A 96 -32.06 -21.67 25.69
CA GLY A 96 -32.27 -20.89 24.48
C GLY A 96 -31.57 -19.52 24.51
N GLY A 97 -31.77 -18.76 23.45
CA GLY A 97 -31.12 -17.47 23.21
C GLY A 97 -30.75 -17.28 21.74
N HIS A 98 -30.36 -16.05 21.39
CA HIS A 98 -29.89 -15.74 20.04
C HIS A 98 -28.36 -15.89 19.98
N PRO A 99 -27.82 -16.78 19.13
CA PRO A 99 -26.38 -16.91 18.93
C PRO A 99 -25.75 -15.55 18.62
N PRO A 100 -24.64 -15.17 19.27
CA PRO A 100 -24.01 -13.89 19.01
C PRO A 100 -23.41 -13.90 17.61
N ARG A 101 -23.39 -12.74 16.95
CA ARG A 101 -22.76 -12.59 15.63
C ARG A 101 -21.23 -12.58 15.69
N HIS A 102 -20.66 -12.27 16.85
CA HIS A 102 -19.22 -12.20 17.07
C HIS A 102 -18.84 -12.93 18.34
N GLY A 103 -17.67 -13.56 18.34
CA GLY A 103 -17.09 -14.18 19.53
C GLY A 103 -16.49 -13.15 20.50
N LYS A 104 -15.68 -13.69 21.42
CA LYS A 104 -14.95 -12.90 22.42
C LYS A 104 -14.03 -11.86 21.77
N GLU A 105 -13.74 -10.81 22.53
CA GLU A 105 -12.79 -9.78 22.11
C GLU A 105 -11.37 -10.32 22.10
N PHE A 106 -10.62 -9.94 21.07
CA PHE A 106 -9.18 -10.09 20.98
C PHE A 106 -8.59 -8.68 21.02
N ARG A 107 -7.92 -8.34 22.13
CA ARG A 107 -7.37 -7.00 22.38
C ARG A 107 -5.85 -7.05 22.24
N PHE A 108 -5.30 -6.32 21.28
CA PHE A 108 -3.86 -6.39 20.98
C PHE A 108 -2.98 -5.96 22.14
N ALA A 109 -3.46 -5.05 22.99
CA ALA A 109 -2.76 -4.59 24.17
C ALA A 109 -2.93 -5.50 25.41
N ARG A 110 -3.72 -6.57 25.34
CA ARG A 110 -4.06 -7.44 26.49
C ARG A 110 -3.83 -8.92 26.16
N PRO A 111 -2.63 -9.47 26.48
CA PRO A 111 -2.25 -10.84 26.15
C PRO A 111 -3.18 -11.94 26.68
N ASP A 112 -3.82 -11.72 27.83
CA ASP A 112 -4.83 -12.59 28.43
C ASP A 112 -6.06 -12.83 27.52
N THR A 113 -6.30 -11.93 26.56
CA THR A 113 -7.40 -12.07 25.60
C THR A 113 -7.01 -12.86 24.34
N TRP A 114 -5.73 -13.16 24.14
CA TRP A 114 -5.26 -13.74 22.89
C TRP A 114 -5.60 -15.21 22.79
N GLY A 115 -5.54 -15.96 23.90
CA GLY A 115 -5.64 -17.43 23.88
C GLY A 115 -4.53 -18.09 23.05
N GLU A 116 -4.61 -19.41 22.89
CA GLU A 116 -3.62 -20.16 22.12
C GLU A 116 -3.58 -19.72 20.64
N PRO A 117 -2.38 -19.57 20.05
CA PRO A 117 -2.24 -19.30 18.63
C PRO A 117 -2.50 -20.57 17.80
N ASP A 118 -3.11 -20.40 16.64
CA ASP A 118 -3.33 -21.47 15.67
C ASP A 118 -2.03 -21.87 14.96
N ALA A 119 -1.06 -20.96 14.89
CA ALA A 119 0.30 -21.24 14.43
C ALA A 119 1.31 -20.35 15.15
N ALA A 120 2.47 -20.93 15.49
CA ALA A 120 3.61 -20.19 16.03
C ALA A 120 4.91 -20.63 15.34
N THR A 121 5.77 -19.68 15.01
CA THR A 121 7.06 -19.92 14.34
C THR A 121 8.16 -19.07 14.95
N ALA A 122 9.40 -19.56 14.86
CA ALA A 122 10.61 -18.82 15.19
C ALA A 122 11.64 -19.02 14.08
N GLN A 123 12.15 -17.93 13.50
CA GLN A 123 13.16 -17.97 12.45
C GLN A 123 14.32 -17.02 12.77
N VAL A 124 15.55 -17.51 12.64
CA VAL A 124 16.74 -16.67 12.77
C VAL A 124 16.92 -15.83 11.50
N THR A 125 17.13 -14.53 11.66
CA THR A 125 17.36 -13.60 10.55
C THR A 125 18.64 -12.80 10.79
N ASP A 126 19.39 -12.52 9.71
CA ASP A 126 20.64 -11.75 9.81
C ASP A 126 20.40 -10.34 10.38
N ARG A 127 19.29 -9.72 9.94
CA ARG A 127 19.04 -8.29 10.14
C ARG A 127 18.23 -7.97 11.40
N TYR A 128 17.39 -8.90 11.85
CA TYR A 128 16.45 -8.66 12.95
C TYR A 128 16.66 -9.59 14.15
N GLY A 129 17.67 -10.48 14.10
CA GLY A 129 17.81 -11.56 15.07
C GLY A 129 16.71 -12.60 14.88
N THR A 130 16.23 -13.21 15.97
CA THR A 130 15.13 -14.16 15.93
C THR A 130 13.81 -13.44 15.72
N ALA A 131 13.13 -13.77 14.62
CA ALA A 131 11.76 -13.37 14.35
C ALA A 131 10.82 -14.43 14.91
N ARG A 132 9.93 -14.04 15.82
CA ARG A 132 8.89 -14.89 16.40
C ARG A 132 7.53 -14.43 15.88
N ALA A 133 6.81 -15.31 15.21
CA ALA A 133 5.47 -15.03 14.72
C ALA A 133 4.44 -15.91 15.43
N MET A 134 3.32 -15.30 15.82
CA MET A 134 2.12 -16.00 16.28
C MET A 134 0.97 -15.61 15.38
N ALA A 135 0.09 -16.56 15.05
CA ALA A 135 -1.06 -16.32 14.21
C ALA A 135 -2.34 -16.88 14.83
N TRP A 136 -3.44 -16.14 14.63
CA TRP A 136 -4.78 -16.53 15.03
C TRP A 136 -5.70 -16.41 13.82
N ASP A 137 -6.41 -17.49 13.50
CA ASP A 137 -7.23 -17.60 12.32
C ASP A 137 -8.66 -17.06 12.53
N ARG A 138 -9.30 -16.68 11.42
CA ARG A 138 -10.67 -16.19 11.34
C ARG A 138 -10.98 -15.02 12.30
N ILE A 139 -9.97 -14.18 12.57
CA ILE A 139 -10.12 -12.99 13.38
C ILE A 139 -10.59 -11.82 12.50
N HIS A 140 -11.62 -11.08 12.94
CA HIS A 140 -12.25 -10.02 12.15
C HIS A 140 -12.57 -8.75 12.96
N PRO A 141 -12.58 -7.56 12.34
CA PRO A 141 -13.08 -6.36 13.00
C PRO A 141 -14.60 -6.42 13.22
N ARG A 142 -15.08 -5.84 14.32
CA ARG A 142 -16.50 -5.54 14.48
C ARG A 142 -16.80 -4.24 13.73
N LEU A 143 -17.43 -4.35 12.57
CA LEU A 143 -17.85 -3.20 11.78
C LEU A 143 -19.07 -2.52 12.42
N THR A 144 -19.19 -1.21 12.22
CA THR A 144 -20.38 -0.43 12.56
C THR A 144 -20.75 0.47 11.38
N THR A 145 -22.01 0.88 11.27
CA THR A 145 -22.52 1.78 10.21
C THR A 145 -22.08 3.23 10.45
N ARG A 146 -20.77 3.44 10.52
CA ARG A 146 -20.09 4.72 10.76
C ARG A 146 -18.91 4.86 9.82
N SER A 147 -18.44 6.09 9.66
CA SER A 147 -17.25 6.43 8.87
C SER A 147 -17.24 5.73 7.49
N ALA A 148 -16.32 4.78 7.27
CA ALA A 148 -16.14 4.02 6.04
C ALA A 148 -17.35 3.18 5.58
N TRP A 149 -18.29 2.91 6.48
CA TRP A 149 -19.46 2.04 6.25
C TRP A 149 -20.79 2.78 6.41
N ILE A 150 -20.74 4.12 6.47
CA ILE A 150 -21.92 4.97 6.70
C ILE A 150 -22.99 4.82 5.61
N ASP A 151 -22.55 4.59 4.36
CA ASP A 151 -23.42 4.42 3.20
C ASP A 151 -23.69 2.95 2.85
N HIS A 152 -23.26 2.00 3.70
CA HIS A 152 -23.54 0.59 3.49
C HIS A 152 -25.01 0.28 3.75
N THR A 153 -25.74 -0.11 2.70
CA THR A 153 -27.16 -0.48 2.75
C THR A 153 -27.30 -1.99 2.89
N GLY A 154 -27.38 -2.49 4.12
CA GLY A 154 -27.57 -3.92 4.39
C GLY A 154 -26.88 -4.40 5.65
N GLU A 155 -26.88 -5.72 5.84
CA GLU A 155 -26.08 -6.31 6.90
C GLU A 155 -24.59 -6.06 6.64
N LEU A 156 -23.89 -5.52 7.63
CA LEU A 156 -22.43 -5.38 7.53
C LEU A 156 -21.80 -6.75 7.31
N PRO A 157 -20.71 -6.89 6.55
CA PRO A 157 -20.06 -8.19 6.39
C PRO A 157 -19.29 -8.62 7.65
N VAL A 158 -19.07 -9.92 7.82
CA VAL A 158 -18.01 -10.46 8.68
C VAL A 158 -16.81 -10.76 7.78
N ILE A 159 -15.73 -10.00 7.94
CA ILE A 159 -14.54 -10.10 7.09
C ILE A 159 -13.46 -10.84 7.87
N GLU A 160 -13.51 -12.17 7.81
CA GLU A 160 -12.55 -13.04 8.47
C GLU A 160 -11.18 -12.98 7.80
N GLY A 161 -10.13 -13.15 8.60
CA GLY A 161 -8.76 -13.24 8.13
C GLY A 161 -7.83 -13.74 9.24
N THR A 162 -6.58 -14.01 8.89
CA THR A 162 -5.57 -14.41 9.87
C THR A 162 -4.86 -13.18 10.44
N LEU A 163 -4.90 -13.03 11.76
CA LEU A 163 -4.09 -12.06 12.49
C LEU A 163 -2.70 -12.63 12.75
N ILE A 164 -1.65 -11.87 12.49
CA ILE A 164 -0.25 -12.27 12.72
C ILE A 164 0.42 -11.23 13.62
N ARG A 165 0.96 -11.66 14.76
CA ARG A 165 1.85 -10.86 15.60
C ARG A 165 3.29 -11.27 15.30
N LEU A 166 4.11 -10.32 14.86
CA LEU A 166 5.54 -10.50 14.65
C LEU A 166 6.33 -9.72 15.70
N GLU A 167 7.24 -10.41 16.37
CA GLU A 167 8.24 -9.84 17.26
C GLU A 167 9.63 -10.20 16.76
N VAL A 168 10.60 -9.32 16.94
CA VAL A 168 11.99 -9.54 16.53
C VAL A 168 12.93 -9.11 17.64
N ASP A 169 14.11 -9.73 17.73
CA ASP A 169 15.08 -9.40 18.79
C ASP A 169 15.68 -7.99 18.63
N ARG A 170 15.82 -7.48 17.40
CA ARG A 170 16.42 -6.15 17.16
C ARG A 170 15.97 -5.49 15.86
N LEU A 171 16.03 -4.16 15.82
CA LEU A 171 15.91 -3.39 14.58
C LEU A 171 17.29 -2.98 14.04
N PRO A 172 17.47 -2.90 12.71
CA PRO A 172 18.76 -2.47 12.12
C PRO A 172 19.15 -1.03 12.49
N GLY A 173 18.19 -0.22 12.93
CA GLY A 173 18.41 1.15 13.38
C GLY A 173 18.67 1.29 14.88
N GLY A 174 18.78 0.19 15.62
CA GLY A 174 19.10 0.18 17.07
C GLY A 174 17.95 0.58 18.01
N GLN A 175 16.77 0.88 17.48
CA GLN A 175 15.57 1.14 18.28
C GLN A 175 14.97 -0.16 18.83
N ASP A 176 14.30 -0.07 19.98
CA ASP A 176 13.58 -1.18 20.57
C ASP A 176 12.49 -1.70 19.61
N PRO A 177 12.50 -3.02 19.30
CA PRO A 177 11.54 -3.61 18.38
C PRO A 177 10.17 -3.73 19.05
N LEU A 178 9.26 -2.82 18.71
CA LEU A 178 7.85 -2.99 19.07
C LEU A 178 7.20 -4.09 18.20
N PRO A 179 6.32 -4.94 18.76
CA PRO A 179 5.61 -5.95 18.01
C PRO A 179 4.81 -5.35 16.85
N LEU A 180 4.87 -6.01 15.70
CA LEU A 180 4.09 -5.71 14.52
C LEU A 180 2.85 -6.58 14.50
N TRP A 181 1.69 -5.96 14.32
CA TRP A 181 0.44 -6.65 14.06
C TRP A 181 0.10 -6.53 12.58
N LEU A 182 -0.07 -7.67 11.93
CA LEU A 182 -0.48 -7.80 10.54
C LEU A 182 -1.82 -8.54 10.47
N TRP A 183 -2.63 -8.23 9.48
CA TRP A 183 -3.83 -8.97 9.16
C TRP A 183 -3.81 -9.35 7.70
N SER A 184 -4.04 -10.63 7.42
CA SER A 184 -4.21 -11.18 6.08
C SER A 184 -5.66 -11.56 5.84
N SER A 185 -6.17 -11.31 4.64
CA SER A 185 -7.49 -11.78 4.21
C SER A 185 -7.57 -13.29 3.97
N LYS A 186 -6.44 -13.99 3.96
CA LYS A 186 -6.38 -15.44 3.85
C LYS A 186 -6.63 -16.07 5.22
N THR A 187 -7.47 -17.10 5.26
CA THR A 187 -7.72 -17.95 6.44
C THR A 187 -7.12 -19.34 6.24
N GLY A 188 -7.07 -20.14 7.30
CA GLY A 188 -6.54 -21.51 7.26
C GLY A 188 -5.04 -21.59 6.95
N MET A 189 -4.27 -20.56 7.35
CA MET A 189 -2.83 -20.53 7.13
C MET A 189 -2.11 -21.60 7.96
N ARG A 190 -1.14 -22.28 7.34
CA ARG A 190 -0.17 -23.11 8.06
C ARG A 190 1.02 -22.25 8.50
N THR A 191 1.88 -22.80 9.36
CA THR A 191 3.10 -22.14 9.83
C THR A 191 3.97 -21.57 8.70
N VAL A 192 4.19 -22.33 7.62
CA VAL A 192 5.00 -21.89 6.47
C VAL A 192 4.36 -20.68 5.74
N ASP A 193 3.03 -20.60 5.77
CA ASP A 193 2.27 -19.53 5.13
C ASP A 193 2.39 -18.24 5.94
N VAL A 194 2.38 -18.33 7.27
CA VAL A 194 2.61 -17.20 8.18
C VAL A 194 3.97 -16.56 7.93
N ASP A 195 5.02 -17.39 7.78
CA ASP A 195 6.37 -16.88 7.58
C ASP A 195 6.52 -16.09 6.28
N TYR A 196 5.92 -16.59 5.21
CA TYR A 196 5.89 -15.89 3.94
C TYR A 196 5.24 -14.49 4.05
N ARG A 197 4.16 -14.33 4.81
CA ARG A 197 3.44 -13.04 4.91
C ARG A 197 4.27 -12.00 5.64
N TRP A 198 4.83 -12.32 6.80
CA TRP A 198 5.63 -11.34 7.51
C TRP A 198 6.90 -10.98 6.73
N GLN A 199 7.54 -11.95 6.06
CA GLN A 199 8.70 -11.68 5.19
C GLN A 199 8.32 -10.76 4.02
N ALA A 200 7.19 -11.01 3.36
CA ALA A 200 6.66 -10.15 2.31
C ALA A 200 6.35 -8.74 2.83
N PHE A 201 5.79 -8.62 4.04
CA PHE A 201 5.55 -7.33 4.66
C PHE A 201 6.84 -6.54 4.91
N LEU A 202 7.92 -7.19 5.34
CA LEU A 202 9.21 -6.51 5.53
C LEU A 202 9.79 -5.95 4.22
N ARG A 203 9.50 -6.59 3.07
CA ARG A 203 9.89 -6.07 1.75
C ARG A 203 9.18 -4.79 1.35
N ARG A 204 8.07 -4.44 2.00
CA ARG A 204 7.33 -3.19 1.75
C ARG A 204 8.23 -1.95 1.91
N PHE A 205 9.24 -2.00 2.78
CA PHE A 205 10.16 -0.87 2.97
C PHE A 205 10.98 -0.55 1.70
N ASP A 206 11.11 -1.49 0.75
CA ASP A 206 11.74 -1.27 -0.54
C ASP A 206 11.03 -0.18 -1.37
N LEU A 207 9.73 0.05 -1.12
CA LEU A 207 8.98 1.17 -1.72
C LEU A 207 9.49 2.53 -1.23
N GLU A 208 9.93 2.66 0.03
CA GLU A 208 10.48 3.91 0.55
C GLU A 208 11.78 4.28 -0.19
N HIS A 209 12.63 3.30 -0.46
CA HIS A 209 13.83 3.48 -1.26
C HIS A 209 13.49 3.90 -2.70
N THR A 210 12.41 3.35 -3.26
CA THR A 210 11.90 3.71 -4.59
C THR A 210 11.42 5.16 -4.61
N PHE A 211 10.59 5.57 -3.64
CA PHE A 211 10.13 6.95 -3.53
C PHE A 211 11.29 7.93 -3.31
N ARG A 212 12.27 7.57 -2.48
CA ARG A 212 13.47 8.40 -2.26
C ARG A 212 14.23 8.59 -3.57
N MET A 213 14.47 7.53 -4.33
CA MET A 213 15.15 7.58 -5.63
C MET A 213 14.38 8.46 -6.62
N ILE A 214 13.07 8.24 -6.74
CA ILE A 214 12.21 9.00 -7.66
C ILE A 214 12.20 10.50 -7.30
N LYS A 215 12.11 10.86 -6.01
CA LYS A 215 12.13 12.26 -5.57
C LYS A 215 13.49 12.91 -5.76
N GLN A 216 14.54 12.28 -5.23
CA GLN A 216 15.87 12.89 -5.14
C GLN A 216 16.65 12.80 -6.45
N THR A 217 16.53 11.68 -7.18
CA THR A 217 17.34 11.40 -8.38
C THR A 217 16.60 11.74 -9.67
N LEU A 218 15.35 11.30 -9.81
CA LEU A 218 14.55 11.58 -11.01
C LEU A 218 13.87 12.95 -10.95
N GLY A 219 13.83 13.57 -9.77
CA GLY A 219 13.35 14.94 -9.62
C GLY A 219 11.83 15.06 -9.61
N TRP A 220 11.11 14.05 -9.11
CA TRP A 220 9.65 14.06 -9.08
C TRP A 220 9.05 15.34 -8.49
N THR A 221 9.68 15.91 -7.47
CA THR A 221 9.23 17.13 -6.79
C THR A 221 10.01 18.39 -7.19
N ARG A 222 10.90 18.32 -8.20
CA ARG A 222 11.73 19.46 -8.63
C ARG A 222 11.01 20.51 -9.48
N PRO A 223 10.15 20.15 -10.46
CA PRO A 223 9.58 21.18 -11.34
C PRO A 223 8.49 21.99 -10.63
N LYS A 224 8.49 23.31 -10.87
CA LYS A 224 7.47 24.24 -10.38
C LYS A 224 6.28 24.31 -11.34
N LEU A 225 5.54 23.20 -11.43
CA LEU A 225 4.42 23.04 -12.36
C LEU A 225 3.22 23.88 -11.93
N ARG A 226 2.57 24.55 -12.89
CA ARG A 226 1.51 25.53 -12.63
C ARG A 226 0.08 25.01 -12.79
N SER A 227 -0.10 23.79 -13.30
CA SER A 227 -1.42 23.16 -13.42
C SER A 227 -1.43 21.73 -12.89
N PRO A 228 -2.56 21.24 -12.34
CA PRO A 228 -2.71 19.87 -11.87
C PRO A 228 -2.36 18.85 -12.97
N ARG A 229 -2.87 19.06 -14.18
CA ARG A 229 -2.63 18.20 -15.36
C ARG A 229 -1.14 18.09 -15.69
N ALA A 230 -0.39 19.19 -15.65
CA ALA A 230 1.05 19.16 -15.87
C ALA A 230 1.78 18.33 -14.79
N GLY A 231 1.34 18.44 -13.52
CA GLY A 231 1.81 17.58 -12.43
C GLY A 231 1.56 16.09 -12.66
N ASP A 232 0.41 15.76 -13.22
CA ASP A 232 0.01 14.38 -13.49
C ASP A 232 0.82 13.81 -14.66
N HIS A 233 0.99 14.55 -15.77
CA HIS A 233 1.90 14.17 -16.85
C HIS A 233 3.35 14.00 -16.37
N TRP A 234 3.86 14.94 -15.55
CA TRP A 234 5.22 14.82 -15.01
C TRP A 234 5.40 13.54 -14.18
N THR A 235 4.36 13.12 -13.49
CA THR A 235 4.42 11.88 -12.69
C THR A 235 4.48 10.64 -13.55
N TRP A 236 3.67 10.60 -14.62
CA TRP A 236 3.75 9.51 -15.59
C TRP A 236 5.10 9.45 -16.30
N LEU A 237 5.70 10.60 -16.64
CA LEU A 237 7.06 10.64 -17.18
C LEU A 237 8.09 10.08 -16.21
N ILE A 238 7.97 10.41 -14.92
CA ILE A 238 8.84 9.90 -13.87
C ILE A 238 8.69 8.39 -13.67
N ILE A 239 7.45 7.89 -13.67
CA ILE A 239 7.15 6.45 -13.58
C ILE A 239 7.73 5.73 -14.81
N ALA A 240 7.49 6.23 -16.02
CA ALA A 240 8.03 5.67 -17.25
C ALA A 240 9.57 5.65 -17.24
N ALA A 241 10.22 6.74 -16.82
CA ALA A 241 11.67 6.80 -16.67
C ALA A 241 12.18 5.77 -15.64
N HIS A 242 11.52 5.64 -14.49
CA HIS A 242 11.87 4.62 -13.50
C HIS A 242 11.74 3.21 -14.08
N THR A 243 10.65 2.92 -14.80
CA THR A 243 10.41 1.64 -15.46
C THR A 243 11.48 1.34 -16.51
N GLN A 244 11.85 2.31 -17.37
CA GLN A 244 12.94 2.16 -18.33
C GLN A 244 14.25 1.78 -17.64
N LEU A 245 14.62 2.47 -16.55
CA LEU A 245 15.82 2.15 -15.77
C LEU A 245 15.78 0.75 -15.14
N ARG A 246 14.59 0.25 -14.79
CA ARG A 246 14.42 -1.12 -14.26
C ARG A 246 14.56 -2.17 -15.35
N LEU A 247 13.94 -1.96 -16.51
CA LEU A 247 13.97 -2.88 -17.64
C LEU A 247 15.37 -2.98 -18.26
N LEU A 248 16.08 -1.86 -18.35
CA LEU A 248 17.43 -1.80 -18.93
C LEU A 248 18.54 -2.30 -18.02
N ARG A 249 18.19 -2.82 -16.83
CA ARG A 249 19.19 -3.19 -15.81
C ARG A 249 20.23 -4.19 -16.35
N GLN A 250 19.79 -5.20 -17.09
CA GLN A 250 20.69 -6.23 -17.61
C GLN A 250 21.57 -5.73 -18.76
N ALA A 251 21.13 -4.71 -19.50
CA ALA A 251 21.88 -4.12 -20.61
C ALA A 251 22.88 -3.05 -20.14
N ALA A 252 22.77 -2.56 -18.90
CA ALA A 252 23.58 -1.46 -18.42
C ALA A 252 24.96 -1.92 -17.92
N ALA A 253 26.02 -1.29 -18.42
CA ALA A 253 27.34 -1.38 -17.81
C ALA A 253 27.34 -0.73 -16.41
N ASP A 254 28.04 -1.35 -15.45
CA ASP A 254 28.19 -0.81 -14.09
C ASP A 254 29.22 0.33 -14.08
N LEU A 255 28.80 1.53 -14.50
CA LEU A 255 29.58 2.77 -14.39
C LEU A 255 29.61 3.25 -12.92
N ARG A 256 30.23 2.43 -12.07
CA ARG A 256 30.39 2.63 -10.64
C ARG A 256 31.42 3.70 -10.34
N ARG A 257 31.30 4.32 -9.17
CA ARG A 257 32.35 5.19 -8.62
C ARG A 257 33.49 4.33 -8.06
N PRO A 258 34.71 4.88 -7.87
CA PRO A 258 35.85 4.08 -7.39
C PRO A 258 35.59 3.33 -6.08
N TRP A 259 34.93 3.99 -5.11
CA TRP A 259 34.61 3.44 -3.79
C TRP A 259 33.36 2.55 -3.75
N GLU A 260 32.67 2.40 -4.87
CA GLU A 260 31.44 1.62 -4.95
C GLU A 260 31.77 0.15 -5.24
N LYS A 261 31.25 -0.77 -4.41
CA LYS A 261 31.41 -2.22 -4.62
C LYS A 261 30.87 -2.63 -6.00
N PRO A 262 31.55 -3.52 -6.76
CA PRO A 262 31.03 -4.08 -7.98
C PRO A 262 29.67 -4.76 -7.76
N ALA A 263 28.75 -4.63 -8.71
CA ALA A 263 27.48 -5.34 -8.67
C ALA A 263 27.21 -6.02 -10.01
N GLY A 264 26.81 -7.29 -9.98
CA GLY A 264 26.43 -8.01 -11.20
C GLY A 264 25.21 -7.38 -11.88
N PRO A 265 24.98 -7.60 -13.19
CA PRO A 265 23.93 -6.94 -13.97
C PRO A 265 22.53 -7.04 -13.34
N ARG A 266 22.17 -8.18 -12.73
CA ARG A 266 20.85 -8.34 -12.08
C ARG A 266 20.67 -7.55 -10.78
N ARG A 267 21.76 -7.05 -10.18
CA ARG A 267 21.78 -6.34 -8.89
C ARG A 267 22.00 -4.83 -9.04
N LEU A 268 22.14 -4.30 -10.25
CA LEU A 268 22.28 -2.86 -10.46
C LEU A 268 21.02 -2.11 -10.01
N THR A 269 21.22 -1.08 -9.19
CA THR A 269 20.14 -0.20 -8.76
C THR A 269 19.73 0.74 -9.90
N PRO A 270 18.48 1.24 -9.93
CA PRO A 270 18.05 2.21 -10.95
C PRO A 270 18.96 3.45 -11.02
N ALA A 271 19.54 3.87 -9.89
CA ALA A 271 20.48 4.98 -9.85
C ALA A 271 21.82 4.67 -10.57
N ARG A 272 22.31 3.42 -10.49
CA ARG A 272 23.48 2.97 -11.24
C ARG A 272 23.20 2.86 -12.73
N VAL A 273 22.07 2.24 -13.10
CA VAL A 273 21.63 2.15 -14.51
C VAL A 273 21.51 3.54 -15.14
N ARG A 274 20.99 4.53 -14.38
CA ARG A 274 20.87 5.91 -14.86
C ARG A 274 22.20 6.54 -15.28
N ARG A 275 23.33 6.17 -14.66
CA ARG A 275 24.65 6.72 -15.03
C ARG A 275 25.08 6.26 -16.42
N GLY A 276 24.82 5.00 -16.74
CA GLY A 276 25.08 4.40 -18.07
C GLY A 276 23.97 4.64 -19.10
N PHE A 277 22.80 5.16 -18.70
CA PHE A 277 21.65 5.29 -19.57
C PHE A 277 21.93 6.11 -20.84
N ARG A 278 22.83 7.11 -20.77
CA ARG A 278 23.24 7.89 -21.96
C ARG A 278 23.85 7.03 -23.07
N ASN A 279 24.52 5.92 -22.70
CA ASN A 279 25.12 4.98 -23.65
C ASN A 279 24.08 4.01 -24.21
N LEU A 280 23.00 3.75 -23.47
CA LEU A 280 21.90 2.89 -23.92
C LEU A 280 20.91 3.64 -24.82
N ARG A 281 20.70 4.93 -24.53
CA ARG A 281 19.68 5.76 -25.18
C ARG A 281 19.72 5.76 -26.73
N PRO A 282 20.88 5.74 -27.41
CA PRO A 282 20.94 5.65 -28.87
C PRO A 282 20.40 4.33 -29.44
N HIS A 283 20.45 3.25 -28.66
CA HIS A 283 20.00 1.91 -29.07
C HIS A 283 18.52 1.64 -28.75
N LEU A 284 17.82 2.62 -28.19
CA LEU A 284 16.40 2.50 -27.83
C LEU A 284 15.55 3.28 -28.81
N ALA A 285 14.39 2.73 -29.15
CA ALA A 285 13.38 3.43 -29.91
C ALA A 285 13.02 4.76 -29.22
N CYS A 286 13.05 5.86 -29.98
CA CYS A 286 12.65 7.17 -29.52
C CYS A 286 11.21 7.44 -29.97
N PRO A 287 10.21 7.37 -29.08
CA PRO A 287 8.83 7.68 -29.45
C PRO A 287 8.60 9.18 -29.67
N ALA A 288 9.56 10.04 -29.30
CA ALA A 288 9.47 11.48 -29.51
C ALA A 288 9.87 11.86 -30.94
N ARG A 289 9.08 12.74 -31.56
CA ARG A 289 9.46 13.40 -32.81
C ARG A 289 10.66 14.33 -32.57
N ALA A 290 11.38 14.64 -33.65
CA ALA A 290 12.41 15.67 -33.62
C ALA A 290 11.83 16.97 -33.00
N PRO A 291 12.59 17.65 -32.13
CA PRO A 291 12.15 18.92 -31.57
C PRO A 291 11.89 19.90 -32.72
N LYS A 292 10.82 20.70 -32.61
CA LYS A 292 10.56 21.76 -33.58
C LYS A 292 11.76 22.72 -33.56
N PRO A 293 12.31 23.11 -34.72
CA PRO A 293 13.33 24.16 -34.78
C PRO A 293 12.77 25.41 -34.11
N SER A 294 13.44 25.91 -33.08
CA SER A 294 13.10 27.20 -32.49
C SER A 294 14.35 28.08 -32.49
N LYS A 295 14.22 29.29 -33.01
CA LYS A 295 15.14 30.37 -32.66
C LYS A 295 14.73 30.86 -31.28
N PRO A 296 15.64 31.01 -30.31
CA PRO A 296 15.33 31.71 -29.07
C PRO A 296 14.68 33.05 -29.44
N GLY A 297 13.46 33.30 -28.95
CA GLY A 297 12.85 34.62 -29.11
C GLY A 297 13.75 35.68 -28.46
N PRO A 298 13.53 36.98 -28.72
CA PRO A 298 14.38 38.10 -28.26
C PRO A 298 14.47 38.30 -26.73
N GLY A 299 14.08 37.30 -25.94
CA GLY A 299 13.96 37.39 -24.50
C GLY A 299 12.83 38.34 -24.11
N ARG A 300 12.78 38.65 -22.82
CA ARG A 300 11.87 39.65 -22.29
C ARG A 300 12.58 41.01 -22.29
N PRO A 301 11.94 42.09 -22.77
CA PRO A 301 12.51 43.44 -22.67
C PRO A 301 12.86 43.81 -21.22
N LEU A 302 14.01 44.46 -21.05
CA LEU A 302 14.47 44.98 -19.75
C LEU A 302 13.41 45.94 -19.17
N GLY A 303 13.14 45.86 -17.85
CA GLY A 303 12.14 46.70 -17.18
C GLY A 303 10.68 46.22 -17.26
N SER A 304 10.38 45.19 -18.05
CA SER A 304 9.03 44.60 -18.14
C SER A 304 8.62 43.90 -16.83
N LYS A 305 7.60 44.41 -16.13
CA LYS A 305 6.97 43.75 -14.96
C LYS A 305 5.90 42.74 -15.40
N ASN A 306 5.74 41.63 -14.67
CA ASN A 306 4.74 40.61 -15.00
C ASN A 306 3.33 41.17 -14.74
N ARG A 307 2.55 41.39 -15.80
CA ARG A 307 1.20 41.99 -15.72
C ARG A 307 0.13 41.01 -15.25
N ARG A 308 0.43 39.71 -15.19
CA ARG A 308 -0.50 38.66 -14.75
C ARG A 308 0.14 37.86 -13.61
N PRO A 309 -0.18 38.18 -12.34
CA PRO A 309 0.18 37.34 -11.21
C PRO A 309 -0.33 35.92 -11.39
N ALA A 310 0.42 34.92 -10.91
CA ALA A 310 -0.05 33.55 -10.94
C ALA A 310 -1.23 33.40 -9.97
N THR A 311 -2.33 32.78 -10.43
CA THR A 311 -3.46 32.42 -9.57
C THR A 311 -2.96 31.57 -8.40
N ARG A 312 -3.18 32.05 -7.18
CA ARG A 312 -2.87 31.29 -5.95
C ARG A 312 -4.09 30.44 -5.62
N TYR A 313 -3.88 29.14 -5.46
CA TYR A 313 -4.92 28.21 -5.01
C TYR A 313 -4.74 27.95 -3.53
N ASP A 314 -5.86 27.87 -2.81
CA ASP A 314 -5.84 27.47 -1.40
C ASP A 314 -5.29 26.04 -1.25
N VAL A 315 -4.53 25.84 -0.17
CA VAL A 315 -3.80 24.61 0.15
C VAL A 315 -4.40 23.97 1.40
N GLY A 316 -5.66 23.55 1.30
CA GLY A 316 -6.36 22.76 2.32
C GLY A 316 -7.02 21.50 1.74
N LYS A 317 -7.01 20.40 2.50
CA LYS A 317 -7.94 19.27 2.34
C LYS A 317 -8.77 19.21 3.62
N THR A 318 -9.78 20.06 3.72
CA THR A 318 -10.64 20.11 4.90
C THR A 318 -12.08 20.06 4.46
N MET A 319 -12.47 18.91 3.89
CA MET A 319 -13.87 18.51 3.97
C MET A 319 -13.95 17.48 5.10
N LYS A 320 -14.61 17.86 6.20
CA LYS A 320 -15.00 16.91 7.23
C LYS A 320 -16.08 16.02 6.60
N ARG A 321 -15.81 14.72 6.53
CA ARG A 321 -16.85 13.76 6.18
C ARG A 321 -17.72 13.51 7.40
N PRO A 322 -19.03 13.29 7.23
CA PRO A 322 -19.89 12.89 8.33
C PRO A 322 -19.37 11.57 8.92
N GLU A 323 -19.20 11.54 10.23
CA GLU A 323 -18.73 10.37 10.96
C GLU A 323 -19.91 9.45 11.36
N SER A 324 -21.12 9.99 11.36
CA SER A 324 -22.35 9.31 11.73
C SER A 324 -23.48 9.50 10.72
N ILE A 325 -24.41 8.54 10.68
CA ILE A 325 -25.63 8.61 9.85
C ILE A 325 -26.41 9.90 10.11
N THR A 326 -26.47 10.34 11.37
CA THR A 326 -27.14 11.59 11.76
C THR A 326 -26.52 12.80 11.08
N GLU A 327 -25.19 12.96 11.15
CA GLU A 327 -24.48 14.05 10.48
C GLU A 327 -24.64 13.99 8.95
N ARG A 328 -24.62 12.78 8.36
CA ARG A 328 -24.83 12.63 6.91
C ARG A 328 -26.24 13.07 6.51
N ASN A 329 -27.26 12.67 7.26
CA ASN A 329 -28.64 12.99 6.94
C ASN A 329 -28.91 14.50 7.09
N LEU A 330 -28.20 15.20 7.98
CA LEU A 330 -28.24 16.67 8.09
C LEU A 330 -27.54 17.40 6.93
N LEU A 331 -26.62 16.73 6.24
CA LEU A 331 -25.86 17.29 5.11
C LEU A 331 -26.49 16.98 3.74
N ARG A 332 -27.55 16.16 3.69
CA ARG A 332 -28.33 15.95 2.47
C ARG A 332 -29.46 16.98 2.41
N PRO A 333 -29.64 17.69 1.28
CA PRO A 333 -30.75 18.63 1.10
C PRO A 333 -32.11 17.93 1.12
#